data_AF-A0A0C5G7L6-F1
#
_entry.id   AF-A0A0C5G7L6-F1
#
_cell.length_a   1.000
_cell.length_b   1.000
_cell.length_c   1.000
_cell.angle_alpha   90.00
_cell.angle_beta   90.00
_cell.angle_gamma   90.00
#
_symmetry.space_group_name_H-M   'P 1'
#
loop_
_entity.id
_entity.type
_entity.pdbx_description
1 polymer ?
#
loop_
_entity_poly.entity_id
_entity_poly.type
_entity_poly.pdbx_seq_one_letter_code
_entity_poly.pdbx_strand_id
1 'polypeptide(L)'
;MTARKWISVLPLPGAGQPWLLSPSRLAEIEDRAQAAGPVPWKRRGRHVPADVVDEEGYYVGEIATGPAAEFIAHARQDVPDMAKEIRRLSAALRAATDQIAELEDDLGEATARIATLEKAAVEARAALGSLCYDHEDPGTAALGALYLLTQATLWTEDGADFGAEALAQHASEVLHRVANMADPEPPEASFFGDYGPQVAAWLRRRASQKASVLVPTAEEAS
;
A
#
# COMPACT_ATOMS: atom_id res chain seq x y z
N MET A 1 16.46 2.05 -10.62
CA MET A 1 15.49 1.11 -11.20
C MET A 1 14.10 1.68 -10.95
N THR A 2 13.57 2.49 -11.85
CA THR A 2 12.33 3.25 -11.61
C THR A 2 11.24 2.71 -12.52
N ALA A 3 10.73 1.54 -12.17
CA ALA A 3 9.46 1.07 -12.68
C ALA A 3 8.35 1.70 -11.82
N ARG A 4 7.59 2.63 -12.39
CA ARG A 4 6.16 2.89 -12.06
C ARG A 4 5.71 4.20 -12.71
N LYS A 5 5.11 4.10 -13.90
CA LYS A 5 4.05 5.02 -14.32
C LYS A 5 3.24 4.41 -15.47
N TRP A 6 2.54 3.32 -15.18
CA TRP A 6 1.46 2.82 -16.01
C TRP A 6 0.31 2.38 -15.12
N ILE A 7 -0.19 3.31 -14.29
CA ILE A 7 -1.61 3.30 -13.96
C ILE A 7 -2.19 4.27 -14.99
N SER A 8 -2.69 3.72 -16.09
CA SER A 8 -3.67 4.46 -16.89
C SER A 8 -4.79 4.80 -15.93
N VAL A 9 -4.87 6.07 -15.56
CA VAL A 9 -6.04 6.67 -14.92
C VAL A 9 -7.19 6.36 -15.86
N LEU A 10 -7.96 5.33 -15.53
CA LEU A 10 -9.28 5.16 -16.12
C LEU A 10 -10.01 6.46 -15.81
N PRO A 11 -10.50 7.20 -16.83
CA PRO A 11 -11.08 8.50 -16.60
C PRO A 11 -12.22 8.34 -15.60
N LEU A 12 -12.11 9.05 -14.47
CA LEU A 12 -13.15 9.18 -13.46
C LEU A 12 -14.50 9.49 -14.13
N PRO A 13 -15.62 8.99 -13.59
CA PRO A 13 -16.94 9.16 -14.19
C PRO A 13 -17.37 10.63 -14.11
N GLY A 14 -17.03 11.40 -15.14
CA GLY A 14 -17.41 12.80 -15.32
C GLY A 14 -17.44 13.15 -16.80
N ALA A 15 -18.66 13.40 -17.31
CA ALA A 15 -18.99 13.99 -18.60
C ALA A 15 -18.06 13.62 -19.79
N GLY A 16 -18.26 12.43 -20.37
CA GLY A 16 -17.61 12.14 -21.66
C GLY A 16 -17.33 10.69 -22.00
N GLN A 17 -17.77 9.71 -21.20
CA GLN A 17 -17.68 8.31 -21.61
C GLN A 17 -18.86 7.98 -22.55
N PRO A 18 -18.66 7.86 -23.88
CA PRO A 18 -19.76 7.68 -24.83
C PRO A 18 -20.51 6.34 -24.67
N TRP A 19 -19.97 5.41 -23.88
CA TRP A 19 -20.55 4.09 -23.61
C TRP A 19 -21.35 4.01 -22.30
N LEU A 20 -21.32 5.02 -21.43
CA LEU A 20 -22.14 5.04 -20.22
C LEU A 20 -23.46 5.77 -20.51
N LEU A 21 -24.59 5.10 -20.33
CA LEU A 21 -25.90 5.74 -20.43
C LEU A 21 -26.02 6.82 -19.36
N SER A 22 -26.38 8.05 -19.75
CA SER A 22 -26.70 9.09 -18.78
C SER A 22 -27.91 8.66 -17.95
N PRO A 23 -28.04 9.15 -16.69
CA PRO A 23 -29.23 8.90 -15.88
C PRO A 23 -30.52 9.31 -16.59
N SER A 24 -30.49 10.42 -17.33
CA SER A 24 -31.63 10.89 -18.13
C SER A 24 -31.98 9.94 -19.27
N ARG A 25 -30.98 9.38 -19.96
CA ARG A 25 -31.20 8.42 -21.04
C ARG A 25 -31.72 7.08 -20.51
N LEU A 26 -31.23 6.65 -19.35
CA LEU A 26 -31.71 5.44 -18.69
C LEU A 26 -33.17 5.60 -18.24
N ALA A 27 -33.50 6.74 -17.63
CA ALA A 27 -34.88 7.08 -17.26
C ALA A 27 -35.80 7.13 -18.49
N GLU A 28 -35.36 7.71 -19.61
CA GLU A 28 -36.13 7.72 -20.86
C GLU A 28 -36.40 6.29 -21.39
N ILE A 29 -35.40 5.39 -21.31
CA ILE A 29 -35.57 3.99 -21.71
C ILE A 29 -36.60 3.29 -20.82
N GLU A 30 -36.57 3.57 -19.52
CA GLU A 30 -37.48 2.99 -18.53
C GLU A 30 -38.91 3.51 -18.70
N ASP A 31 -39.06 4.82 -18.92
CA ASP A 31 -40.35 5.45 -19.22
C ASP A 31 -40.95 4.87 -20.50
N ARG A 32 -40.13 4.69 -21.55
CA ARG A 32 -40.57 4.04 -22.80
C ARG A 32 -40.95 2.58 -22.59
N ALA A 33 -40.19 1.84 -21.78
CA ALA A 33 -40.51 0.45 -21.45
C ALA A 33 -41.81 0.34 -20.64
N GLN A 34 -42.07 1.28 -19.73
CA GLN A 34 -43.30 1.35 -18.94
C GLN A 34 -44.51 1.80 -19.77
N ALA A 35 -44.32 2.80 -20.64
CA ALA A 35 -45.35 3.31 -21.56
C ALA A 35 -45.79 2.27 -22.60
N ALA A 36 -44.94 1.28 -22.91
CA ALA A 36 -45.34 0.15 -23.75
C ALA A 36 -46.50 -0.67 -23.14
N GLY A 37 -46.81 -0.50 -21.85
CA GLY A 37 -47.97 -1.10 -21.17
C GLY A 37 -47.94 -2.63 -21.07
N PRO A 38 -48.89 -3.26 -20.35
CA PRO A 38 -49.03 -4.72 -20.35
C PRO A 38 -49.51 -5.25 -21.71
N VAL A 39 -49.12 -6.47 -22.06
CA VAL A 39 -49.45 -7.11 -23.34
C VAL A 39 -50.94 -7.51 -23.35
N PRO A 40 -51.79 -7.06 -24.31
CA PRO A 40 -53.09 -7.71 -24.54
C PRO A 40 -52.94 -9.07 -25.25
N TRP A 41 -51.79 -9.31 -25.87
CA TRP A 41 -51.46 -10.48 -26.68
C TRP A 41 -50.98 -11.65 -25.80
N LYS A 42 -51.89 -12.55 -25.45
CA LYS A 42 -51.54 -13.90 -24.96
C LYS A 42 -51.50 -14.86 -26.14
N ARG A 43 -50.47 -15.69 -26.26
CA ARG A 43 -50.49 -16.85 -27.16
C ARG A 43 -51.69 -17.73 -26.79
N ARG A 44 -52.78 -17.67 -27.55
CA ARG A 44 -54.00 -18.47 -27.33
C ARG A 44 -54.35 -19.22 -28.60
N GLY A 45 -54.07 -20.53 -28.60
CA GLY A 45 -54.56 -21.46 -29.63
C GLY A 45 -54.01 -21.21 -31.03
N ARG A 46 -54.32 -22.14 -31.95
CA ARG A 46 -53.78 -22.18 -33.31
C ARG A 46 -54.52 -21.28 -34.31
N HIS A 47 -55.64 -20.66 -33.90
CA HIS A 47 -56.50 -19.81 -34.73
C HIS A 47 -57.02 -18.65 -33.88
N VAL A 48 -56.43 -17.48 -34.07
CA VAL A 48 -57.06 -16.21 -33.74
C VAL A 48 -57.12 -15.46 -35.08
N PRO A 49 -58.26 -14.87 -35.47
CA PRO A 49 -58.31 -14.05 -36.68
C PRO A 49 -57.21 -12.99 -36.60
N ALA A 50 -56.49 -12.80 -37.71
CA ALA A 50 -55.31 -11.94 -37.77
C ALA A 50 -55.64 -10.51 -37.36
N ASP A 51 -56.86 -10.05 -37.63
CA ASP A 51 -57.34 -8.72 -37.25
C ASP A 51 -58.00 -8.72 -35.87
N VAL A 52 -57.54 -7.83 -35.00
CA VAL A 52 -58.18 -7.45 -33.74
C VAL A 52 -58.99 -6.20 -34.00
N VAL A 53 -60.27 -6.28 -33.66
CA VAL A 53 -61.23 -5.18 -33.74
C VAL A 53 -61.78 -4.85 -32.35
N ASP A 54 -62.19 -3.61 -32.12
CA ASP A 54 -62.80 -3.17 -30.88
C ASP A 54 -64.28 -3.57 -30.80
N GLU A 55 -64.99 -3.18 -29.72
CA GLU A 55 -66.41 -3.49 -29.53
C GLU A 55 -67.33 -2.89 -30.61
N GLU A 56 -66.83 -1.89 -31.34
CA GLU A 56 -67.52 -1.16 -32.41
C GLU A 56 -67.13 -1.69 -33.81
N GLY A 57 -66.20 -2.65 -33.87
CA GLY A 57 -65.73 -3.29 -35.10
C GLY A 57 -64.60 -2.54 -35.81
N TYR A 58 -64.01 -1.51 -35.20
CA TYR A 58 -62.87 -0.80 -35.77
C TYR A 58 -61.59 -1.61 -35.59
N TYR A 59 -60.77 -1.66 -36.64
CA TYR A 59 -59.47 -2.31 -36.62
C TYR A 59 -58.55 -1.66 -35.58
N VAL A 60 -58.14 -2.44 -34.59
CA VAL A 60 -57.22 -2.04 -33.51
C VAL A 60 -55.84 -2.71 -33.64
N GLY A 61 -55.66 -3.69 -34.53
CA GLY A 61 -54.33 -4.20 -34.88
C GLY A 61 -54.31 -5.61 -35.46
N GLU A 62 -53.12 -6.09 -35.82
CA GLU A 62 -52.90 -7.44 -36.34
C GLU A 62 -52.12 -8.30 -35.32
N ILE A 63 -52.46 -9.59 -35.22
CA ILE A 63 -51.71 -10.56 -34.42
C ILE A 63 -50.43 -10.96 -35.18
N ALA A 64 -49.33 -10.33 -34.82
CA ALA A 64 -48.02 -10.70 -35.34
C ALA A 64 -47.60 -12.08 -34.82
N THR A 65 -47.28 -12.99 -35.74
CA THR A 65 -46.67 -14.30 -35.45
C THR A 65 -45.31 -14.42 -36.12
N GLY A 66 -44.41 -15.23 -35.56
CA GLY A 66 -43.06 -15.45 -36.08
C GLY A 66 -41.96 -14.76 -35.28
N PRO A 67 -40.69 -14.87 -35.73
CA PRO A 67 -39.51 -14.52 -34.93
C PRO A 67 -39.47 -13.06 -34.43
N ALA A 68 -40.00 -12.11 -35.20
CA ALA A 68 -40.04 -10.70 -34.80
C ALA A 68 -40.99 -10.46 -33.61
N ALA A 69 -42.12 -11.17 -33.56
CA ALA A 69 -43.07 -11.09 -32.45
C ALA A 69 -42.48 -11.71 -31.17
N GLU A 70 -41.75 -12.82 -31.29
CA GLU A 70 -41.02 -13.45 -30.19
C GLU A 70 -39.91 -12.52 -29.65
N PHE A 71 -39.13 -11.89 -30.53
CA PHE A 71 -38.13 -10.89 -30.14
C PHE A 71 -38.75 -9.73 -29.36
N ILE A 72 -39.86 -9.16 -29.83
CA ILE A 72 -40.54 -8.05 -29.14
C ILE A 72 -41.08 -8.50 -27.77
N ALA A 73 -41.59 -9.73 -27.67
CA ALA A 73 -42.06 -10.29 -26.41
C ALA A 73 -40.93 -10.46 -25.38
N HIS A 74 -39.76 -10.96 -25.80
CA HIS A 74 -38.58 -11.07 -24.95
C HIS A 74 -38.01 -9.69 -24.58
N ALA A 75 -37.90 -8.78 -25.54
CA ALA A 75 -37.38 -7.43 -25.30
C ALA A 75 -38.20 -6.66 -24.24
N ARG A 76 -39.51 -6.91 -24.12
CA ARG A 76 -40.35 -6.31 -23.06
C ARG A 76 -39.98 -6.76 -21.65
N GLN A 77 -39.39 -7.94 -21.48
CA GLN A 77 -38.90 -8.44 -20.19
C GLN A 77 -37.42 -8.06 -20.01
N ASP A 78 -36.62 -8.31 -21.03
CA ASP A 78 -35.16 -8.14 -20.97
C ASP A 78 -34.77 -6.66 -20.81
N VAL A 79 -35.44 -5.73 -21.48
CA VAL A 79 -35.09 -4.29 -21.40
C VAL A 79 -35.28 -3.71 -19.99
N PRO A 80 -36.42 -3.90 -19.30
CA PRO A 80 -36.56 -3.48 -17.90
C PRO A 80 -35.53 -4.11 -16.97
N ASP A 81 -35.21 -5.40 -17.13
CA ASP A 81 -34.27 -6.09 -16.26
C ASP A 81 -32.83 -5.62 -16.50
N MET A 82 -32.45 -5.40 -17.76
CA MET A 82 -31.18 -4.76 -18.11
C MET A 82 -31.10 -3.33 -17.56
N ALA A 83 -32.18 -2.55 -17.62
CA ALA A 83 -32.19 -1.18 -17.09
C ALA A 83 -31.99 -1.15 -15.56
N LYS A 84 -32.64 -2.06 -14.82
CA LYS A 84 -32.40 -2.25 -13.38
C LYS A 84 -30.94 -2.61 -13.09
N GLU A 85 -30.36 -3.52 -13.88
CA GLU A 85 -28.98 -3.93 -13.69
C GLU A 85 -27.99 -2.80 -13.99
N ILE A 86 -28.24 -2.02 -15.05
CA ILE A 86 -27.46 -0.81 -15.37
C ILE A 86 -27.53 0.20 -14.22
N ARG A 87 -28.70 0.42 -13.61
CA ARG A 87 -28.80 1.28 -12.40
C ARG A 87 -27.97 0.72 -11.25
N ARG A 88 -28.08 -0.57 -10.97
CA ARG A 88 -27.36 -1.24 -9.88
C ARG A 88 -25.84 -1.10 -10.06
N LEU A 89 -25.35 -1.41 -11.26
CA LEU A 89 -23.93 -1.30 -11.59
C LEU A 89 -23.46 0.15 -11.59
N SER A 90 -24.27 1.10 -12.08
CA SER A 90 -23.93 2.53 -12.04
C SER A 90 -23.82 3.06 -10.62
N ALA A 91 -24.71 2.61 -9.72
CA ALA A 91 -24.64 2.95 -8.29
C ALA A 91 -23.41 2.34 -7.62
N ALA A 92 -23.13 1.06 -7.90
CA ALA A 92 -21.93 0.39 -7.38
C ALA A 92 -20.63 1.03 -7.88
N LEU A 93 -20.58 1.43 -9.15
CA LEU A 93 -19.42 2.12 -9.74
C LEU A 93 -19.18 3.47 -9.09
N ARG A 94 -20.25 4.24 -8.82
CA ARG A 94 -20.14 5.51 -8.09
C ARG A 94 -19.62 5.29 -6.67
N ALA A 95 -20.23 4.36 -5.93
CA ALA A 95 -19.77 4.04 -4.57
C ALA A 95 -18.30 3.60 -4.53
N ALA A 96 -17.87 2.78 -5.50
CA ALA A 96 -16.47 2.38 -5.61
C ALA A 96 -15.54 3.55 -5.97
N THR A 97 -16.00 4.48 -6.81
CA THR A 97 -15.25 5.70 -7.14
C THR A 97 -15.09 6.60 -5.92
N ASP A 98 -16.17 6.81 -5.16
CA ASP A 98 -16.15 7.60 -3.94
C ASP A 98 -15.20 6.98 -2.90
N GLN A 99 -15.23 5.64 -2.76
CA GLN A 99 -14.31 4.91 -1.88
C GLN A 99 -12.84 5.03 -2.33
N ILE A 100 -12.57 5.02 -3.64
CA ILE A 100 -11.21 5.23 -4.16
C ILE A 100 -10.72 6.64 -3.79
N ALA A 101 -11.56 7.66 -3.96
CA ALA A 101 -11.20 9.04 -3.62
C ALA A 101 -10.87 9.18 -2.13
N GLU A 102 -11.68 8.57 -1.24
CA GLU A 102 -11.41 8.53 0.20
C GLU A 102 -10.07 7.84 0.53
N LEU A 103 -9.79 6.70 -0.09
CA LEU A 103 -8.53 5.98 0.10
C LEU A 103 -7.31 6.74 -0.45
N GLU A 104 -7.48 7.52 -1.52
CA GLU A 104 -6.44 8.39 -2.05
C GLU A 104 -6.12 9.55 -1.09
N ASP A 105 -7.15 10.14 -0.46
CA ASP A 105 -6.98 11.17 0.56
C ASP A 105 -6.27 10.61 1.82
N ASP A 106 -6.72 9.45 2.32
CA ASP A 106 -6.10 8.76 3.47
C ASP A 106 -4.64 8.39 3.19
N LEU A 107 -4.33 7.90 1.99
CA LEU A 107 -2.97 7.58 1.58
C LEU A 107 -2.11 8.85 1.53
N GLY A 108 -2.67 9.97 1.07
CA GLY A 108 -2.03 11.28 1.09
C GLY A 108 -1.67 11.72 2.51
N GLU A 109 -2.63 11.65 3.44
CA GLU A 109 -2.40 12.00 4.84
C GLU A 109 -1.34 11.09 5.50
N ALA A 110 -1.45 9.78 5.31
CA ALA A 110 -0.49 8.82 5.85
C ALA A 110 0.93 9.08 5.32
N THR A 111 1.06 9.38 4.04
CA THR A 111 2.36 9.70 3.41
C THR A 111 2.94 10.98 3.98
N ALA A 112 2.14 12.04 4.16
CA ALA A 112 2.59 13.30 4.76
C ALA A 112 3.02 13.11 6.22
N ARG A 113 2.30 12.26 6.97
CA ARG A 113 2.64 11.92 8.35
C ARG A 113 3.94 11.12 8.44
N ILE A 114 4.16 10.15 7.55
CA ILE A 114 5.42 9.39 7.47
C ILE A 114 6.57 10.34 7.20
N ALA A 115 6.46 11.22 6.20
CA ALA A 115 7.52 12.20 5.89
C ALA A 115 7.84 13.12 7.08
N THR A 116 6.83 13.52 7.85
CA THR A 116 7.01 14.33 9.07
C THR A 116 7.75 13.55 10.15
N LEU A 117 7.39 12.27 10.37
CA LEU A 117 8.01 11.41 11.37
C LEU A 117 9.44 11.02 10.98
N GLU A 118 9.70 10.74 9.71
CA GLU A 118 11.04 10.49 9.18
C GLU A 118 11.94 11.69 9.42
N LYS A 119 11.49 12.90 9.07
CA LYS A 119 12.23 14.13 9.35
C LYS A 119 12.53 14.31 10.84
N ALA A 120 11.53 14.12 11.70
CA ALA A 120 11.71 14.25 13.15
C ALA A 120 12.70 13.20 13.70
N ALA A 121 12.66 11.96 13.20
CA ALA A 121 13.59 10.91 13.59
C ALA A 121 15.04 11.22 13.16
N VAL A 122 15.23 11.80 11.98
CA VAL A 122 16.54 12.24 11.48
C VAL A 122 17.08 13.40 12.31
N GLU A 123 16.26 14.42 12.59
CA GLU A 123 16.66 15.54 13.46
C GLU A 123 17.02 15.05 14.87
N ALA A 124 16.24 14.10 15.42
CA ALA A 124 16.55 13.47 16.70
C ALA A 124 17.85 12.65 16.66
N ARG A 125 18.11 11.90 15.58
CA ARG A 125 19.36 11.16 15.38
C ARG A 125 20.55 12.11 15.36
N ALA A 126 20.47 13.21 14.60
CA ALA A 126 21.54 14.19 14.50
C ALA A 126 21.82 14.88 15.84
N ALA A 127 20.76 15.32 16.55
CA ALA A 127 20.89 15.96 17.86
C ALA A 127 21.49 15.02 18.92
N LEU A 128 21.03 13.76 18.95
CA LEU A 128 21.55 12.76 19.87
C LEU A 128 22.97 12.32 19.49
N GLY A 129 23.29 12.26 18.19
CA GLY A 129 24.64 12.01 17.69
C GLY A 129 25.63 13.08 18.16
N SER A 130 25.26 14.36 18.05
CA SER A 130 26.04 15.48 18.58
C SER A 130 26.24 15.36 20.09
N LEU A 131 25.17 15.09 20.85
CA LEU A 131 25.26 14.91 22.31
C LEU A 131 26.22 13.76 22.67
N CYS A 132 26.09 12.61 22.01
CA CYS A 132 26.95 11.46 22.27
C CYS A 132 28.41 11.70 21.86
N TYR A 133 28.66 12.57 20.89
CA TYR A 133 30.00 12.96 20.48
C TYR A 133 30.66 13.92 21.48
N ASP A 134 29.90 14.91 21.99
CA ASP A 134 30.41 15.96 22.88
C ASP A 134 30.65 15.47 24.32
N HIS A 135 29.98 14.39 24.74
CA HIS A 135 30.11 13.82 26.07
C HIS A 135 31.10 12.65 26.12
N GLU A 136 32.04 12.68 27.08
CA GLU A 136 33.03 11.61 27.29
C GLU A 136 32.40 10.28 27.73
N ASP A 137 31.27 10.33 28.46
CA ASP A 137 30.47 9.15 28.80
C ASP A 137 28.98 9.49 28.68
N PRO A 138 28.38 9.38 27.47
CA PRO A 138 26.96 9.65 27.27
C PRO A 138 26.06 8.57 27.88
N GLY A 139 26.65 7.47 28.38
CA GLY A 139 25.94 6.32 28.90
C GLY A 139 25.36 5.41 27.82
N THR A 140 25.19 4.13 28.17
CA THR A 140 24.72 3.08 27.25
C THR A 140 23.29 3.28 26.76
N ALA A 141 22.45 3.96 27.54
CA ALA A 141 21.07 4.27 27.14
C ALA A 141 21.02 5.27 25.98
N ALA A 142 21.84 6.32 26.01
CA ALA A 142 21.92 7.31 24.93
C ALA A 142 22.48 6.68 23.66
N LEU A 143 23.53 5.87 23.78
CA LEU A 143 24.12 5.13 22.65
C LEU A 143 23.17 4.08 22.07
N GLY A 144 22.41 3.38 22.91
CA GLY A 144 21.37 2.46 22.47
C GLY A 144 20.23 3.16 21.73
N ALA A 145 19.78 4.32 22.22
CA ALA A 145 18.79 5.14 21.53
C ALA A 145 19.31 5.67 20.18
N LEU A 146 20.57 6.10 20.13
CA LEU A 146 21.24 6.54 18.89
C LEU A 146 21.32 5.40 17.87
N TYR A 147 21.68 4.19 18.32
CA TYR A 147 21.69 3.01 17.46
C TYR A 147 20.30 2.71 16.87
N LEU A 148 19.25 2.70 17.70
CA LEU A 148 17.88 2.43 17.23
C LEU A 148 17.40 3.50 16.24
N LEU A 149 17.66 4.77 16.51
CA LEU A 149 17.34 5.87 15.58
C LEU A 149 18.10 5.71 14.28
N THR A 150 19.38 5.33 14.33
CA THR A 150 20.20 5.07 13.14
C THR A 150 19.62 3.95 12.29
N GLN A 151 19.18 2.85 12.90
CA GLN A 151 18.53 1.74 12.20
C GLN A 151 17.18 2.16 11.59
N ALA A 152 16.39 2.95 12.32
CA ALA A 152 15.08 3.43 11.88
C ALA A 152 15.16 4.39 10.68
N THR A 153 16.30 5.08 10.50
CA THR A 153 16.52 6.06 9.43
C THR A 153 17.60 5.62 8.44
N LEU A 154 17.86 4.31 8.31
CA LEU A 154 18.83 3.77 7.33
C LEU A 154 18.47 4.06 5.87
N TRP A 155 17.19 4.25 5.60
CA TRP A 155 16.66 4.41 4.24
C TRP A 155 16.35 5.88 3.89
N THR A 156 16.53 6.80 4.84
CA THR A 156 16.37 8.23 4.57
C THR A 156 17.67 8.77 3.97
N GLU A 157 17.57 9.43 2.81
CA GLU A 157 18.71 10.09 2.20
C GLU A 157 19.06 11.35 3.02
N ASP A 158 19.99 11.21 3.96
CA ASP A 158 20.47 12.33 4.76
C ASP A 158 21.98 12.56 4.63
N GLY A 159 22.36 13.82 4.81
CA GLY A 159 23.76 14.25 4.86
C GLY A 159 24.51 13.64 6.05
N ALA A 160 25.84 13.80 6.04
CA ALA A 160 26.70 13.27 7.10
C ALA A 160 26.24 13.78 8.48
N ASP A 161 26.07 12.86 9.43
CA ASP A 161 25.87 13.17 10.85
C ASP A 161 26.92 12.48 11.73
N PHE A 162 27.01 12.92 12.98
CA PHE A 162 27.94 12.38 13.97
C PHE A 162 27.49 11.06 14.58
N GLY A 163 26.33 10.53 14.20
CA GLY A 163 25.77 9.31 14.80
C GLY A 163 26.64 8.09 14.53
N ALA A 164 27.07 7.91 13.28
CA ALA A 164 27.97 6.82 12.91
C ALA A 164 29.33 6.94 13.58
N GLU A 165 29.86 8.16 13.72
CA GLU A 165 31.16 8.43 14.35
C GLU A 165 31.12 8.19 15.87
N ALA A 166 30.10 8.70 16.57
CA ALA A 166 29.90 8.48 17.99
C ALA A 166 29.72 6.98 18.33
N LEU A 167 28.96 6.24 17.52
CA LEU A 167 28.81 4.79 17.68
C LEU A 167 30.12 4.05 17.41
N ALA A 168 30.90 4.48 16.41
CA ALA A 168 32.21 3.89 16.10
C ALA A 168 33.24 4.15 17.22
N GLN A 169 33.25 5.36 17.79
CA GLN A 169 34.11 5.70 18.93
C GLN A 169 33.78 4.83 20.14
N HIS A 170 32.50 4.72 20.50
CA HIS A 170 32.08 3.87 21.61
C HIS A 170 32.45 2.40 21.36
N ALA A 171 32.21 1.88 20.16
CA ALA A 171 32.59 0.51 19.81
C ALA A 171 34.10 0.30 19.96
N SER A 172 34.92 1.25 19.49
CA SER A 172 36.38 1.22 19.64
C SER A 172 36.81 1.21 21.12
N GLU A 173 36.22 2.06 21.96
CA GLU A 173 36.51 2.12 23.40
C GLU A 173 36.16 0.82 24.11
N VAL A 174 35.01 0.22 23.79
CA VAL A 174 34.61 -1.10 24.31
C VAL A 174 35.63 -2.16 23.90
N LEU A 175 36.03 -2.19 22.63
CA LEU A 175 37.05 -3.13 22.15
C LEU A 175 38.40 -2.93 22.83
N HIS A 176 38.85 -1.69 23.03
CA HIS A 176 40.08 -1.37 23.75
C HIS A 176 40.01 -1.78 25.22
N ARG A 177 38.88 -1.55 25.88
CA ARG A 177 38.64 -1.96 27.27
C ARG A 177 38.72 -3.49 27.39
N VAL A 178 38.03 -4.21 26.51
CA VAL A 178 38.03 -5.69 26.49
C VAL A 178 39.42 -6.24 26.16
N ALA A 179 40.15 -5.64 25.21
CA ALA A 179 41.52 -6.07 24.88
C ALA A 179 42.53 -5.88 26.02
N ASN A 180 42.22 -5.00 26.98
CA ASN A 180 43.03 -4.76 28.17
C ASN A 180 42.59 -5.62 29.38
N MET A 181 41.50 -6.39 29.28
CA MET A 181 41.11 -7.34 30.32
C MET A 181 42.02 -8.57 30.28
N ALA A 182 42.50 -9.01 31.45
CA ALA A 182 43.40 -10.15 31.58
C ALA A 182 42.73 -11.49 31.20
N ASP A 183 41.40 -11.56 31.35
CA ASP A 183 40.55 -12.68 30.93
C ASP A 183 39.20 -12.12 30.46
N PRO A 184 39.06 -11.76 29.16
CA PRO A 184 37.84 -11.14 28.67
C PRO A 184 36.72 -12.19 28.61
N GLU A 185 35.77 -12.11 29.53
CA GLU A 185 34.49 -12.81 29.37
C GLU A 185 33.82 -12.34 28.07
N PRO A 186 33.26 -13.26 27.26
CA PRO A 186 32.55 -12.87 26.05
C PRO A 186 31.37 -11.97 26.45
N PRO A 187 31.19 -10.79 25.82
CA PRO A 187 30.08 -9.92 26.18
C PRO A 187 28.76 -10.67 25.98
N GLU A 188 27.90 -10.67 27.01
CA GLU A 188 26.61 -11.39 27.00
C GLU A 188 25.66 -10.91 25.88
N ALA A 189 25.89 -9.71 25.35
CA ALA A 189 25.22 -9.20 24.15
C ALA A 189 26.26 -8.78 23.10
N SER A 190 26.28 -9.47 21.96
CA SER A 190 27.04 -9.03 20.79
C SER A 190 26.38 -7.78 20.22
N PHE A 191 26.93 -6.60 20.54
CA PHE A 191 26.62 -5.33 19.87
C PHE A 191 26.88 -5.39 18.35
N PHE A 192 27.67 -6.37 17.89
CA PHE A 192 28.12 -6.54 16.51
C PHE A 192 27.30 -7.54 15.67
N GLY A 193 26.18 -8.05 16.19
CA GLY A 193 25.36 -9.03 15.49
C GLY A 193 26.16 -10.30 15.13
N ASP A 194 26.06 -10.76 13.88
CA ASP A 194 26.75 -11.96 13.34
C ASP A 194 28.28 -11.90 13.38
N TYR A 195 28.85 -10.70 13.53
CA TYR A 195 30.30 -10.50 13.60
C TYR A 195 30.87 -10.67 15.02
N GLY A 196 30.01 -10.80 16.04
CA GLY A 196 30.41 -10.97 17.45
C GLY A 196 31.48 -12.04 17.70
N PRO A 197 31.36 -13.26 17.14
CA PRO A 197 32.36 -14.31 17.31
C PRO A 197 33.73 -13.96 16.72
N GLN A 198 33.75 -13.25 15.58
CA GLN A 198 34.98 -12.88 14.87
C GLN A 198 35.72 -11.75 15.61
N VAL A 199 34.96 -10.79 16.13
CA VAL A 199 35.46 -9.71 16.99
C VAL A 199 36.01 -10.27 18.31
N ALA A 200 35.31 -11.21 18.95
CA ALA A 200 35.76 -11.86 20.17
C ALA A 200 37.04 -12.71 19.96
N ALA A 201 37.17 -13.38 18.80
CA ALA A 201 38.38 -14.11 18.45
C ALA A 201 39.58 -13.18 18.20
N TRP A 202 39.34 -12.04 17.54
CA TRP A 202 40.36 -11.00 17.32
C TRP A 202 40.84 -10.38 18.64
N LEU A 203 39.93 -10.06 19.56
CA LEU A 203 40.25 -9.52 20.89
C LEU A 203 41.11 -10.48 21.72
N ARG A 204 40.75 -11.77 21.76
CA ARG A 204 41.55 -12.81 22.42
C ARG A 204 42.98 -12.88 21.86
N ARG A 205 43.13 -12.82 20.54
CA ARG A 205 44.45 -12.81 19.87
C ARG A 205 45.30 -11.60 20.27
N ARG A 206 44.69 -10.42 20.36
CA ARG A 206 45.36 -9.17 20.78
C ARG A 206 45.81 -9.23 22.25
N ALA A 207 44.97 -9.76 23.13
CA ALA A 207 45.30 -9.95 24.54
C ALA A 207 46.50 -10.91 24.71
N SER A 208 46.51 -12.05 23.99
CA SER A 208 47.64 -12.99 23.99
C SER A 208 48.94 -12.36 23.46
N GLN A 209 48.87 -11.53 22.41
CA GLN A 209 50.04 -10.81 21.89
C GLN A 209 50.59 -9.80 22.90
N LYS A 210 49.73 -9.05 23.59
CA LYS A 210 50.17 -8.09 24.62
C LYS A 210 50.81 -8.79 25.81
N ALA A 211 50.26 -9.94 26.23
CA ALA A 211 50.86 -10.78 27.28
C ALA A 211 52.27 -11.27 26.90
N SER A 212 52.51 -11.60 25.62
CA SER A 212 53.83 -12.03 25.14
C SER A 212 54.89 -10.91 25.10
N VAL A 213 54.49 -9.65 24.97
CA VAL A 213 55.39 -8.49 24.94
C VAL A 213 55.82 -8.04 26.35
N LEU A 214 55.04 -8.39 27.39
CA LEU A 214 55.31 -8.03 28.78
C LEU A 214 56.12 -9.07 29.56
N VAL A 215 56.48 -10.20 28.94
CA VAL A 215 57.43 -11.17 29.51
C VAL A 215 58.82 -10.81 28.98
N PRO A 216 59.73 -10.23 29.78
CA PRO A 216 61.10 -10.05 29.34
C PRO A 216 61.71 -11.44 29.12
N THR A 217 62.21 -11.68 27.92
CA THR A 217 63.01 -12.87 27.61
C THR A 217 64.18 -12.92 28.59
N ALA A 218 64.24 -13.99 29.39
CA ALA A 218 65.26 -14.22 30.41
C ALA A 218 66.69 -14.44 29.84
N GLU A 219 66.97 -13.98 28.62
CA GLU A 219 68.24 -14.14 27.91
C GLU A 219 69.09 -12.86 27.85
N GLU A 220 68.60 -11.69 28.31
CA GLU A 220 69.42 -10.45 28.33
C GLU A 220 70.02 -10.11 29.72
N ALA A 221 69.91 -11.01 30.70
CA ALA A 221 70.44 -10.81 32.06
C ALA A 221 71.52 -11.84 32.45
N SER A 222 72.34 -12.29 31.49
CA SER A 222 73.49 -13.14 31.79
C SER A 222 74.78 -12.66 31.13
#